data_AF-A0A8S9WJ93-F1
#
_entry.id   AF-A0A8S9WJ93-F1
#
_cell.length_a   1.000
_cell.length_b   1.000
_cell.length_c   1.000
_cell.angle_alpha   90.00
_cell.angle_beta   90.00
_cell.angle_gamma   90.00
#
_symmetry.space_group_name_H-M   'P 1'
#
loop_
_entity.id
_entity.type
_entity.pdbx_description
1 polymer ?
#
loop_
_entity_poly.entity_id
_entity_poly.type
_entity_poly.pdbx_seq_one_letter_code
_entity_poly.pdbx_strand_id
1 'polypeptide(L)'
;MYLSDYNSASQIAIILAFAIIGGGLKYIDDAFDEDFFSKKIAVVIAVIIVLIWIRLSLFDSISATILFSILFAVLFTGKIDNLIFKMSSIALIIILFLTQMLNLLWIPLIFLILMGVADEKGNDYVDNHATLKLVELLFSYRFCMKMGVLSLCIFALLPGLYLLAFLAHDGAYESVRLIGEISVAHQRTKKSAIPISPNVNE
;
A
#
# COMPACT_ATOMS: atom_id res chain seq x y z
N MET A 1 -16.10 -0.47 -18.99
CA MET A 1 -16.31 -1.90 -18.70
C MET A 1 -17.29 -1.97 -17.54
N TYR A 2 -18.48 -2.54 -17.75
CA TYR A 2 -19.53 -2.60 -16.72
C TYR A 2 -19.38 -3.88 -15.89
N LEU A 3 -19.94 -3.90 -14.67
CA LEU A 3 -19.95 -5.06 -13.76
C LEU A 3 -20.46 -6.37 -14.40
N SER A 4 -21.20 -6.29 -15.52
CA SER A 4 -21.71 -7.44 -16.27
C SER A 4 -20.64 -8.32 -16.91
N ASP A 5 -19.41 -7.82 -17.07
CA ASP A 5 -18.37 -8.50 -17.85
C ASP A 5 -17.46 -9.42 -17.00
N TYR A 6 -17.56 -9.35 -15.67
CA TYR A 6 -16.76 -10.15 -14.74
C TYR A 6 -17.57 -11.31 -14.15
N ASN A 7 -17.17 -12.55 -14.41
CA ASN A 7 -17.69 -13.70 -13.67
C ASN A 7 -17.23 -13.66 -12.20
N SER A 8 -17.91 -14.36 -11.30
CA SER A 8 -17.60 -14.32 -9.87
C SER A 8 -16.15 -14.70 -9.55
N ALA A 9 -15.53 -15.60 -10.31
CA ALA A 9 -14.14 -15.99 -10.13
C ALA A 9 -13.17 -14.83 -10.41
N SER A 10 -13.42 -14.06 -11.46
CA SER A 10 -12.61 -12.89 -11.80
C SER A 10 -12.74 -11.75 -10.78
N GLN A 11 -13.91 -11.56 -10.18
CA GLN A 11 -14.12 -10.59 -9.10
C GLN A 11 -13.30 -10.97 -7.85
N ILE A 12 -13.34 -12.24 -7.46
CA ILE A 12 -12.52 -12.77 -6.36
C ILE A 12 -11.03 -12.60 -6.66
N ALA A 13 -10.60 -12.87 -7.88
CA ALA A 13 -9.21 -12.71 -8.29
C ALA A 13 -8.72 -11.26 -8.16
N ILE A 14 -9.56 -10.26 -8.50
CA ILE A 14 -9.22 -8.84 -8.32
C ILE A 14 -9.05 -8.51 -6.84
N ILE A 15 -10.00 -8.92 -5.99
CA ILE A 15 -9.94 -8.67 -4.54
C ILE A 15 -8.68 -9.30 -3.93
N LEU A 16 -8.39 -10.55 -4.28
CA LEU A 16 -7.18 -11.25 -3.82
C LEU A 16 -5.91 -10.58 -4.32
N ALA A 17 -5.86 -10.14 -5.58
CA ALA A 17 -4.71 -9.44 -6.12
C ALA A 17 -4.45 -8.13 -5.37
N PHE A 18 -5.49 -7.36 -5.06
CA PHE A 18 -5.38 -6.16 -4.23
C PHE A 18 -4.86 -6.47 -2.83
N ALA A 19 -5.38 -7.50 -2.17
CA ALA A 19 -4.91 -7.92 -0.85
C ALA A 19 -3.43 -8.34 -0.87
N ILE A 20 -3.03 -9.14 -1.87
CA ILE A 20 -1.63 -9.58 -2.06
C ILE A 20 -0.72 -8.37 -2.28
N ILE A 21 -1.12 -7.44 -3.15
CA ILE A 21 -0.38 -6.19 -3.39
C ILE A 21 -0.22 -5.40 -2.09
N GLY A 22 -1.31 -5.13 -1.37
CA GLY A 22 -1.27 -4.34 -0.13
C GLY A 22 -0.39 -4.95 0.94
N GLY A 23 -0.60 -6.23 1.27
CA GLY A 23 0.22 -6.95 2.25
C GLY A 23 1.69 -7.08 1.81
N GLY A 24 1.92 -7.37 0.53
CA GLY A 24 3.28 -7.49 0.00
C GLY A 24 4.05 -6.17 0.01
N LEU A 25 3.39 -5.05 -0.29
CA LEU A 25 4.01 -3.72 -0.17
C LEU A 25 4.43 -3.44 1.28
N LYS A 26 3.57 -3.69 2.27
CA LYS A 26 3.93 -3.48 3.68
C LYS A 26 5.05 -4.42 4.14
N TYR A 27 5.04 -5.67 3.68
CA TYR A 27 6.13 -6.59 3.97
C TYR A 27 7.47 -6.08 3.45
N ILE A 28 7.49 -5.55 2.21
CA ILE A 28 8.70 -5.00 1.60
C ILE A 28 9.17 -3.77 2.40
N ASP A 29 8.26 -2.83 2.67
CA ASP A 29 8.49 -1.62 3.47
C ASP A 29 9.17 -1.98 4.81
N ASP A 30 8.52 -2.83 5.62
CA ASP A 30 9.03 -3.24 6.93
C ASP A 30 10.32 -4.07 6.87
N ALA A 31 10.58 -4.78 5.76
CA ALA A 31 11.82 -5.52 5.57
C ALA A 31 13.02 -4.61 5.28
N PHE A 32 12.79 -3.49 4.58
CA PHE A 32 13.85 -2.59 4.12
C PHE A 32 14.11 -1.45 5.10
N ASP A 33 13.06 -0.91 5.72
CA ASP A 33 13.16 0.28 6.56
C ASP A 33 13.29 -0.09 8.05
N GLU A 34 12.58 -1.11 8.51
CA GLU A 34 12.49 -1.47 9.93
C GLU A 34 13.24 -2.78 10.30
N ASP A 35 13.82 -3.48 9.31
CA ASP A 35 14.51 -4.77 9.47
C ASP A 35 13.66 -5.88 10.15
N PHE A 36 12.32 -5.78 10.09
CA PHE A 36 11.41 -6.74 10.73
C PHE A 36 11.34 -8.09 10.00
N PHE A 37 11.59 -8.05 8.69
CA PHE A 37 11.48 -9.20 7.80
C PHE A 37 12.77 -9.41 6.99
N SER A 38 12.89 -10.59 6.36
CA SER A 38 14.07 -10.92 5.56
C SER A 38 14.11 -10.14 4.25
N LYS A 39 15.11 -9.28 4.08
CA LYS A 39 15.38 -8.55 2.82
C LYS A 39 15.46 -9.47 1.60
N LYS A 40 16.01 -10.68 1.76
CA LYS A 40 16.08 -11.67 0.66
C LYS A 40 14.69 -12.11 0.21
N ILE A 41 13.77 -12.33 1.14
CA ILE A 41 12.38 -12.69 0.85
C ILE A 41 11.64 -11.48 0.28
N ALA A 42 11.87 -10.28 0.84
CA ALA A 42 11.27 -9.04 0.36
C ALA A 42 11.60 -8.74 -1.10
N VAL A 43 12.83 -8.99 -1.56
CA VAL A 43 13.19 -8.85 -2.99
C VAL A 43 12.37 -9.79 -3.88
N VAL A 44 12.18 -11.05 -3.46
CA VAL A 44 11.36 -12.02 -4.22
C VAL A 44 9.90 -11.59 -4.25
N ILE A 45 9.36 -11.16 -3.10
CA ILE A 45 8.00 -10.63 -2.99
C ILE A 45 7.84 -9.40 -3.89
N ALA A 46 8.79 -8.46 -3.90
CA ALA A 46 8.73 -7.26 -4.74
C ALA A 46 8.57 -7.60 -6.23
N VAL A 47 9.32 -8.57 -6.74
CA VAL A 47 9.18 -9.02 -8.13
C VAL A 47 7.78 -9.58 -8.40
N ILE A 48 7.27 -10.44 -7.50
CA ILE A 48 5.92 -11.02 -7.65
C ILE A 48 4.85 -9.93 -7.61
N ILE A 49 4.95 -8.97 -6.69
CA ILE A 49 4.00 -7.86 -6.52
C ILE A 49 3.98 -6.98 -7.76
N VAL A 50 5.15 -6.62 -8.31
CA VAL A 50 5.25 -5.83 -9.54
C VAL A 50 4.61 -6.57 -10.72
N LEU A 51 4.83 -7.88 -10.85
CA LEU A 51 4.21 -8.68 -11.93
C LEU A 51 2.68 -8.72 -11.81
N ILE A 52 2.15 -8.91 -10.60
CA ILE A 52 0.70 -8.90 -10.35
C ILE A 52 0.13 -7.51 -10.65
N TRP A 53 0.78 -6.44 -10.16
CA TRP A 53 0.36 -5.07 -10.40
C TRP A 53 0.29 -4.75 -11.89
N ILE A 54 1.37 -5.03 -12.65
CA ILE A 54 1.41 -4.79 -14.09
C ILE A 54 0.29 -5.59 -14.77
N ARG A 55 0.17 -6.88 -14.47
CA ARG A 55 -0.85 -7.74 -15.07
C ARG A 55 -2.27 -7.26 -14.78
N LEU A 56 -2.52 -6.70 -13.59
CA LEU A 56 -3.83 -6.16 -13.24
C LEU A 56 -4.08 -4.84 -13.96
N SER A 57 -3.07 -3.96 -14.01
CA SER A 57 -3.18 -2.64 -14.63
C SER A 57 -3.34 -2.68 -16.14
N LEU A 58 -2.78 -3.70 -16.80
CA LEU A 58 -2.91 -3.90 -18.26
C LEU A 58 -4.30 -4.36 -18.70
N PHE A 59 -5.02 -5.07 -17.83
CA PHE A 59 -6.29 -5.72 -18.18
C PHE A 59 -7.50 -5.09 -17.51
N ASP A 60 -7.29 -4.22 -16.54
CA ASP A 60 -8.37 -3.48 -15.88
C ASP A 60 -7.96 -2.05 -15.56
N SER A 61 -8.59 -1.10 -16.26
CA SER A 61 -8.34 0.34 -16.13
C SER A 61 -8.69 0.87 -14.75
N ILE A 62 -9.68 0.28 -14.07
CA ILE A 62 -10.09 0.74 -12.74
C ILE A 62 -9.04 0.33 -11.71
N SER A 63 -8.59 -0.93 -11.74
CA SER A 63 -7.47 -1.40 -10.92
C SER A 63 -6.23 -0.55 -11.15
N ALA A 64 -5.87 -0.30 -12.42
CA ALA A 64 -4.77 0.59 -12.77
C ALA A 64 -4.93 1.95 -12.10
N THR A 65 -6.10 2.56 -12.24
CA THR A 65 -6.37 3.89 -11.68
C THR A 65 -6.17 3.96 -10.17
N ILE A 66 -6.69 2.98 -9.43
CA ILE A 66 -6.55 2.95 -7.97
C ILE A 66 -5.10 2.68 -7.58
N LEU A 67 -4.47 1.65 -8.13
CA LEU A 67 -3.10 1.30 -7.78
C LEU A 67 -2.11 2.43 -8.11
N PHE A 68 -2.22 3.03 -9.30
CA PHE A 68 -1.38 4.17 -9.67
C PHE A 68 -1.68 5.42 -8.83
N SER A 69 -2.93 5.64 -8.37
CA SER A 69 -3.21 6.73 -7.42
C SER A 69 -2.47 6.56 -6.09
N ILE A 70 -2.39 5.33 -5.56
CA ILE A 70 -1.60 5.01 -4.36
C ILE A 70 -0.12 5.32 -4.62
N LEU A 71 0.42 4.82 -5.74
CA LEU A 71 1.82 5.04 -6.11
C LEU A 71 2.15 6.54 -6.23
N PHE A 72 1.32 7.29 -6.96
CA PHE A 72 1.53 8.73 -7.16
C PHE A 72 1.43 9.51 -5.86
N ALA A 73 0.47 9.18 -4.97
CA ALA A 73 0.35 9.83 -3.68
C ALA A 73 1.65 9.72 -2.87
N VAL A 74 2.21 8.50 -2.75
CA VAL A 74 3.46 8.26 -2.01
C VAL A 74 4.68 8.91 -2.71
N LEU A 75 4.72 8.92 -4.04
CA LEU A 75 5.79 9.60 -4.80
C LEU A 75 5.77 11.12 -4.61
N PHE A 76 4.58 11.73 -4.52
CA PHE A 76 4.44 13.18 -4.35
C PHE A 76 4.68 13.64 -2.92
N THR A 77 4.40 12.81 -1.92
CA THR A 77 4.64 13.14 -0.51
C THR A 77 6.10 12.94 -0.12
N GLY A 78 6.85 12.14 -0.89
CA GLY A 78 8.28 11.96 -0.67
C GLY A 78 8.61 10.95 0.43
N LYS A 79 7.62 10.18 0.92
CA LYS A 79 7.84 9.10 1.89
C LYS A 79 8.79 8.00 1.41
N ILE A 80 9.00 7.89 0.10
CA ILE A 80 10.02 7.01 -0.46
C ILE A 80 11.36 7.76 -0.48
N ASP A 81 12.19 7.50 0.53
CA ASP A 81 13.56 8.00 0.59
C ASP A 81 14.53 7.23 -0.32
N ASN A 82 14.11 6.06 -0.82
CA ASN A 82 14.92 5.25 -1.71
C ASN A 82 14.86 5.75 -3.17
N LEU A 83 15.93 6.42 -3.60
CA LEU A 83 16.07 6.94 -4.97
C LEU A 83 15.95 5.83 -6.03
N ILE A 84 16.43 4.61 -5.76
CA ILE A 84 16.33 3.49 -6.70
C ILE A 84 14.86 3.10 -6.89
N PHE A 85 14.07 3.04 -5.81
CA PHE A 85 12.64 2.75 -5.90
C PHE A 85 11.93 3.84 -6.69
N LYS A 86 12.16 5.12 -6.34
CA LYS A 86 11.57 6.26 -7.04
C LYS A 86 11.86 6.23 -8.54
N MET A 87 13.12 6.02 -8.93
CA MET A 87 13.53 5.93 -10.34
C MET A 87 12.92 4.72 -11.05
N SER A 88 12.82 3.57 -10.38
CA SER A 88 12.23 2.36 -10.95
C SER A 88 10.72 2.51 -11.18
N SER A 89 10.01 3.13 -10.23
CA SER A 89 8.58 3.44 -10.37
C SER A 89 8.33 4.42 -11.52
N ILE A 90 9.15 5.48 -11.63
CA ILE A 90 9.06 6.45 -12.72
C ILE A 90 9.33 5.77 -14.06
N ALA A 91 10.36 4.93 -14.16
CA ALA A 91 10.67 4.19 -15.38
C ALA A 91 9.52 3.27 -15.79
N LEU A 92 8.92 2.55 -14.84
CA LEU A 92 7.75 1.71 -15.09
C LEU A 92 6.57 2.53 -15.65
N ILE A 93 6.25 3.66 -15.02
CA ILE A 93 5.18 4.57 -15.48
C ILE A 93 5.45 5.04 -16.91
N ILE A 94 6.68 5.49 -17.20
CA ILE A 94 7.06 5.98 -18.53
C ILE A 94 6.91 4.87 -19.58
N ILE A 95 7.41 3.67 -19.30
CA ILE A 95 7.34 2.54 -20.23
C ILE A 95 5.88 2.20 -20.54
N LEU A 96 5.03 2.06 -19.52
CA LEU A 96 3.62 1.71 -19.70
C LEU A 96 2.82 2.81 -20.41
N PHE A 97 3.21 4.07 -20.23
CA PHE A 97 2.61 5.20 -20.92
C PHE A 97 3.04 5.28 -22.39
N LEU A 98 4.34 5.14 -22.68
CA LEU A 98 4.88 5.19 -24.05
C LEU A 98 4.37 4.04 -24.93
N THR A 99 4.14 2.87 -24.34
CA THR A 99 3.56 1.72 -25.04
C THR A 99 2.03 1.81 -25.20
N GLN A 100 1.40 2.88 -24.69
CA GLN A 100 -0.05 3.08 -24.67
C GLN A 100 -0.83 1.92 -24.02
N MET A 101 -0.15 1.11 -23.21
CA MET A 101 -0.77 -0.04 -22.57
C MET A 101 -1.49 0.32 -21.27
N LEU A 102 -1.29 1.55 -20.77
CA LEU A 102 -1.93 2.03 -19.56
C LEU A 102 -3.19 2.84 -19.88
N ASN A 103 -4.34 2.31 -19.47
CA ASN A 103 -5.61 3.01 -19.56
C ASN A 103 -6.03 3.50 -18.16
N LEU A 104 -5.92 4.81 -17.93
CA LEU A 104 -6.26 5.44 -16.65
C LEU A 104 -7.52 6.28 -16.76
N LEU A 105 -8.37 6.20 -15.74
CA LEU A 105 -9.53 7.07 -15.57
C LEU A 105 -9.06 8.38 -14.91
N TRP A 106 -8.76 9.40 -15.71
CA TRP A 106 -8.13 10.64 -15.24
C TRP A 106 -8.86 11.34 -14.08
N ILE A 107 -10.19 11.41 -14.12
CA ILE A 107 -10.99 12.06 -13.07
C ILE A 107 -10.85 11.29 -11.74
N PRO A 108 -11.20 9.98 -11.67
CA PRO A 108 -10.91 9.17 -10.48
C PRO A 108 -9.45 9.20 -10.05
N LEU A 109 -8.50 9.14 -10.99
CA LEU A 109 -7.07 9.14 -10.71
C LEU A 109 -6.65 10.40 -9.93
N ILE A 110 -6.92 11.58 -10.47
CA ILE A 110 -6.53 12.85 -9.85
C ILE A 110 -7.20 12.99 -8.49
N PHE A 111 -8.48 12.67 -8.39
CA PHE A 111 -9.22 12.74 -7.14
C PHE A 111 -8.63 11.83 -6.05
N LEU A 112 -8.33 10.57 -6.38
CA LEU A 112 -7.72 9.63 -5.44
C LEU A 112 -6.29 10.01 -5.07
N ILE A 113 -5.50 10.56 -6.01
CA ILE A 113 -4.18 11.11 -5.70
C ILE A 113 -4.30 12.20 -4.63
N LEU A 114 -5.23 13.14 -4.77
CA LEU A 114 -5.43 14.21 -3.79
C LEU A 114 -5.81 13.65 -2.41
N MET A 115 -6.68 12.64 -2.38
CA MET A 115 -7.06 11.96 -1.13
C MET A 115 -5.88 11.22 -0.49
N GLY A 116 -5.06 10.54 -1.28
CA GLY A 116 -3.86 9.85 -0.80
C GLY A 116 -2.79 10.81 -0.29
N VAL A 117 -2.59 11.94 -0.96
CA VAL A 117 -1.68 13.00 -0.49
C VAL A 117 -2.19 13.61 0.82
N ALA A 118 -3.51 13.78 0.96
CA ALA A 118 -4.11 14.27 2.20
C ALA A 118 -3.90 13.30 3.36
N ASP A 119 -4.07 11.99 3.13
CA ASP A 119 -3.77 10.95 4.13
C ASP A 119 -2.32 10.99 4.57
N GLU A 120 -1.38 11.03 3.64
CA GLU A 120 0.04 10.98 3.98
C GLU A 120 0.50 12.26 4.71
N LYS A 121 0.12 13.44 4.22
CA LYS A 121 0.42 14.70 4.91
C LYS A 121 -0.25 14.80 6.27
N GLY A 122 -1.47 14.27 6.37
CA GLY A 122 -2.19 14.20 7.64
C GLY A 122 -1.51 13.27 8.63
N ASN A 123 -1.00 12.12 8.16
CA ASN A 123 -0.24 11.19 8.98
C ASN A 123 1.05 11.86 9.50
N ASP A 124 1.83 12.48 8.60
CA ASP A 124 3.04 13.22 8.99
C ASP A 124 2.74 14.36 9.97
N TYR A 125 1.59 15.02 9.83
CA TYR A 125 1.17 16.07 10.76
C TYR A 125 0.89 15.52 12.16
N VAL A 126 0.19 14.39 12.24
CA VAL A 126 -0.11 13.69 13.50
C VAL A 126 1.17 13.21 14.18
N ASP A 127 2.12 12.66 13.43
CA ASP A 127 3.39 12.17 13.96
C ASP A 127 4.25 13.30 14.58
N ASN A 128 4.13 14.52 14.06
CA ASN A 128 4.92 15.68 14.50
C ASN A 128 4.22 16.59 15.52
N HIS A 129 2.93 16.41 15.77
CA HIS A 129 2.15 17.31 16.63
C HIS A 129 1.24 16.54 17.59
N ALA A 130 1.09 17.07 18.81
CA ALA A 130 0.06 16.59 19.73
C ALA A 130 -1.32 16.90 19.14
N THR A 131 -2.01 15.88 18.63
CA THR A 131 -3.34 16.00 18.04
C THR A 131 -4.39 15.29 18.89
N LEU A 132 -5.66 15.54 18.59
CA LEU A 132 -6.76 14.81 19.23
C LEU A 132 -6.76 13.36 18.74
N LYS A 133 -7.12 12.41 19.61
CA LYS A 133 -7.21 10.97 19.29
C LYS A 133 -8.04 10.65 18.03
N LEU A 134 -9.05 11.46 17.73
CA LEU A 134 -9.84 11.30 16.51
C LEU A 134 -9.05 11.65 15.25
N VAL A 135 -8.23 12.69 15.31
CA VAL A 135 -7.40 13.13 14.17
C VAL A 135 -6.30 12.10 13.91
N GLU A 136 -5.69 11.59 14.98
CA GLU A 136 -4.75 10.48 14.93
C GLU A 136 -5.39 9.25 14.28
N LEU A 137 -6.56 8.82 14.75
CA LEU A 137 -7.27 7.67 14.17
C LEU A 137 -7.63 7.87 12.68
N LEU A 138 -8.01 9.08 12.27
CA LEU A 138 -8.37 9.33 10.88
C LEU A 138 -7.15 9.24 9.96
N PHE A 139 -6.03 9.87 10.31
CA PHE A 139 -4.89 9.95 9.42
C PHE A 139 -3.96 8.74 9.49
N SER A 140 -3.85 8.06 10.62
CA SER A 140 -3.00 6.87 10.76
C SER A 140 -3.51 5.62 10.01
N TYR A 141 -4.74 5.67 9.48
CA TYR A 141 -5.40 4.54 8.80
C TYR A 141 -5.93 4.87 7.40
N ARG A 142 -5.29 5.84 6.70
CA ARG A 142 -5.60 6.22 5.31
C ARG A 142 -7.10 6.46 5.05
N PHE A 143 -7.74 7.21 5.94
CA PHE A 143 -9.19 7.39 5.91
C PHE A 143 -9.66 8.17 4.68
N CYS A 144 -8.93 9.20 4.23
CA CYS A 144 -9.32 10.02 3.09
C CYS A 144 -9.44 9.20 1.81
N MET A 145 -8.50 8.30 1.54
CA MET A 145 -8.54 7.38 0.39
C MET A 145 -9.75 6.44 0.43
N LYS A 146 -10.07 5.88 1.61
CA LYS A 146 -11.28 5.04 1.78
C LYS A 146 -12.54 5.82 1.42
N MET A 147 -12.67 7.03 1.95
CA MET A 147 -13.80 7.91 1.64
C MET A 147 -13.80 8.36 0.18
N GLY A 148 -12.63 8.54 -0.43
CA GLY A 148 -12.47 8.87 -1.84
C GLY A 148 -13.02 7.76 -2.73
N VAL A 149 -12.58 6.51 -2.52
CA VAL A 149 -13.08 5.34 -3.27
C VAL A 149 -14.57 5.15 -3.05
N LEU A 150 -15.05 5.24 -1.80
CA LEU A 150 -16.47 5.15 -1.48
C LEU A 150 -17.29 6.21 -2.22
N SER A 151 -16.81 7.46 -2.24
CA SER A 151 -17.49 8.56 -2.93
C SER A 151 -17.59 8.30 -4.44
N LEU A 152 -16.51 7.84 -5.06
CA LEU A 152 -16.52 7.47 -6.48
C LEU A 152 -17.49 6.31 -6.78
N CYS A 153 -17.66 5.36 -5.85
CA CYS A 153 -18.67 4.32 -5.96
C CYS A 153 -20.10 4.86 -5.85
N ILE A 154 -20.36 5.78 -4.92
CA ILE A 154 -21.67 6.42 -4.75
C ILE A 154 -22.08 7.22 -5.98
N PHE A 155 -21.14 7.96 -6.58
CA PHE A 155 -21.37 8.70 -7.82
C PHE A 155 -21.34 7.84 -9.09
N ALA A 156 -21.30 6.51 -8.95
CA ALA A 156 -21.25 5.54 -10.05
C ALA A 156 -20.06 5.74 -11.02
N LEU A 157 -18.99 6.40 -10.56
CA LEU A 157 -17.74 6.55 -11.31
C LEU A 157 -16.88 5.29 -11.20
N LEU A 158 -17.03 4.53 -10.11
CA LEU A 158 -16.38 3.24 -9.90
C LEU A 158 -17.39 2.16 -9.48
N PRO A 159 -17.25 0.91 -9.95
CA PRO A 159 -18.05 -0.21 -9.45
C PRO A 159 -17.76 -0.51 -7.97
N GLY A 160 -18.80 -0.89 -7.20
CA GLY A 160 -18.66 -1.24 -5.78
C GLY A 160 -17.68 -2.38 -5.48
N LEU A 161 -17.40 -3.26 -6.46
CA LEU A 161 -16.34 -4.27 -6.37
C LEU A 161 -14.99 -3.66 -5.96
N TYR A 162 -14.66 -2.48 -6.47
CA TYR A 162 -13.37 -1.85 -6.22
C TYR A 162 -13.26 -1.20 -4.84
N LEU A 163 -14.40 -0.89 -4.20
CA LEU A 163 -14.40 -0.57 -2.79
C LEU A 163 -13.95 -1.79 -1.98
N LEU A 164 -14.51 -2.98 -2.27
CA LEU A 164 -14.09 -4.22 -1.59
C LEU A 164 -12.64 -4.57 -1.87
N ALA A 165 -12.18 -4.43 -3.12
CA ALA A 165 -10.79 -4.66 -3.49
C ALA A 165 -9.86 -3.69 -2.76
N PHE A 166 -10.20 -2.39 -2.73
CA PHE A 166 -9.41 -1.39 -2.00
C PHE A 166 -9.36 -1.66 -0.49
N LEU A 167 -10.49 -2.03 0.13
CA LEU A 167 -10.52 -2.42 1.54
C LEU A 167 -9.72 -3.70 1.81
N ALA A 168 -9.69 -4.66 0.88
CA ALA A 168 -8.87 -5.85 0.99
C ALA A 168 -7.37 -5.53 0.89
N HIS A 169 -6.98 -4.61 0.01
CA HIS A 169 -5.62 -4.07 -0.05
C HIS A 169 -5.22 -3.42 1.28
N ASP A 170 -6.02 -2.49 1.78
CA ASP A 170 -5.72 -1.76 3.01
C ASP A 170 -5.74 -2.68 4.25
N GLY A 171 -6.71 -3.59 4.35
CA GLY A 171 -6.79 -4.56 5.43
C GLY A 171 -5.61 -5.54 5.45
N ALA A 172 -5.13 -5.97 4.28
CA ALA A 172 -3.95 -6.82 4.19
C ALA A 172 -2.66 -6.06 4.55
N TYR A 173 -2.54 -4.80 4.11
CA TYR A 173 -1.45 -3.91 4.49
C TYR A 173 -1.37 -3.77 6.01
N GLU A 174 -2.50 -3.46 6.64
CA GLU A 174 -2.59 -3.28 8.09
C GLU A 174 -2.33 -4.58 8.87
N SER A 175 -2.82 -5.71 8.36
CA SER A 175 -2.57 -7.01 8.96
C SER A 175 -1.08 -7.34 9.03
N VAL A 176 -0.32 -7.02 7.97
CA VAL A 176 1.13 -7.21 7.96
C VAL A 176 1.83 -6.26 8.95
N ARG A 177 1.39 -5.00 9.04
CA ARG A 177 1.90 -4.04 10.04
C ARG A 177 1.77 -4.60 11.46
N LEU A 178 0.58 -5.07 11.83
CA LEU A 178 0.32 -5.65 13.16
C LEU A 178 1.21 -6.87 13.46
N ILE A 179 1.41 -7.75 12.46
CA ILE A 179 2.29 -8.91 12.61
C ILE A 179 3.76 -8.48 12.83
N GLY A 180 4.21 -7.45 12.12
CA GLY A 180 5.52 -6.84 12.29
C GLY A 180 5.73 -6.33 13.73
N GLU A 181 4.80 -5.51 14.22
CA GLU A 181 4.85 -4.94 15.57
C GLU A 181 4.88 -6.02 16.68
N ILE A 182 4.04 -7.05 16.57
CA ILE A 182 4.01 -8.18 17.52
C ILE A 182 5.36 -8.93 17.51
N SER A 183 5.94 -9.14 16.33
CA SER A 183 7.22 -9.84 16.19
C SER A 183 8.35 -9.08 16.86
N VAL A 184 8.37 -7.75 16.76
CA VAL A 184 9.34 -6.87 17.43
C VAL A 184 9.17 -6.89 18.94
N ALA A 185 7.93 -6.78 19.42
CA ALA A 185 7.64 -6.85 20.85
C ALA A 185 8.20 -8.14 21.45
N HIS A 186 7.96 -9.27 20.79
CA HIS A 186 8.46 -10.58 21.20
C HIS A 186 10.01 -10.65 21.23
N GLN A 187 10.68 -10.08 20.24
CA GLN A 187 12.15 -10.03 20.20
C GLN A 187 12.75 -9.17 21.32
N ARG A 188 12.12 -8.02 21.63
CA ARG A 188 12.55 -7.13 22.73
C ARG A 188 12.45 -7.84 24.08
N THR A 189 11.35 -8.55 24.35
CA THR A 189 11.17 -9.31 25.60
C THR A 189 12.19 -10.44 25.73
N LYS A 190 12.51 -11.13 24.61
CA LYS A 190 13.52 -12.19 24.61
C LYS A 190 14.93 -11.65 24.87
N LYS A 191 15.27 -10.48 24.33
CA LYS A 191 16.58 -9.84 24.53
C LYS A 191 16.75 -9.31 25.97
N SER A 192 15.69 -8.80 26.61
CA SER A 192 15.74 -8.37 28.02
C SER A 192 15.78 -9.53 29.02
N ALA A 193 15.38 -10.75 28.60
CA ALA A 193 15.38 -11.94 29.44
C ALA A 193 16.72 -12.72 29.43
N ILE A 194 17.72 -12.27 28.66
CA ILE A 194 19.07 -12.87 28.69
C ILE A 194 19.81 -12.25 29.89
N PRO A 195 20.11 -13.01 30.97
CA PRO A 195 20.89 -12.49 32.07
C PRO A 195 22.30 -12.17 31.58
N ILE A 196 22.78 -10.98 31.88
CA ILE A 196 24.18 -10.60 31.69
C ILE A 196 25.01 -11.58 32.53
N SER A 197 25.73 -12.47 31.86
CA SER A 197 26.69 -13.36 32.53
C SER A 197 27.66 -12.49 33.32
N PRO A 198 27.85 -12.72 34.64
CA PRO A 198 28.86 -11.99 35.38
C PRO A 198 30.21 -12.33 34.75
N ASN A 199 30.88 -11.30 34.27
CA ASN A 199 32.21 -11.37 33.70
C ASN A 199 33.15 -11.85 34.82
N VAL A 200 33.41 -13.16 34.88
CA VAL A 200 34.43 -13.75 35.75
C VAL A 200 35.75 -13.64 34.99
N ASN A 201 36.47 -12.56 35.22
CA ASN A 201 37.90 -12.50 34.92
C ASN A 201 38.65 -12.39 36.24
N GLU A 202 39.36 -13.49 36.53
CA GLU A 202 40.44 -13.65 37.51
C GLU A 202 41.62 -12.70 37.25
#